data_AF-A0A521GPD0-F1
#
_entry.id   AF-A0A521GPD0-F1
#
_cell.length_a   1.000
_cell.length_b   1.000
_cell.length_c   1.000
_cell.angle_alpha   90.00
_cell.angle_beta   90.00
_cell.angle_gamma   90.00
#
_symmetry.space_group_name_H-M   'P 1'
#
loop_
_entity.id
_entity.type
_entity.pdbx_description
1 polymer ?
#
loop_
_entity_poly.entity_id
_entity_poly.type
_entity_poly.pdbx_seq_one_letter_code
_entity_poly.pdbx_strand_id
1 'polypeptide(L)'
;MKISRRLALVASMLAVLCSPNVSAEAAALTDTQIEIIRQNCVTAQSSMQRLELTEAVIRRNRGVSYESTLKLMAALNGRIAYNKLSAPALTLLTSQIDQKRSEFIENYIAYNNSYNVVMRLPNCKQQPVTFYDYLTQTRQLRTKLATSIDDIDRLLDSYQQALNDLKNSVSTPVESGSGSTAQ
;
A
#
# COMPACT_ATOMS: atom_id res chain seq x y z
N MET A 1 -27.49 -13.00 -43.15
CA MET A 1 -28.24 -13.46 -41.97
C MET A 1 -28.29 -12.32 -40.94
N LYS A 2 -29.47 -11.75 -40.66
CA LYS A 2 -29.63 -10.72 -39.61
C LYS A 2 -29.86 -11.41 -38.27
N ILE A 3 -28.81 -11.51 -37.46
CA ILE A 3 -28.90 -12.06 -36.10
C ILE A 3 -29.71 -11.07 -35.24
N SER A 4 -30.80 -11.52 -34.64
CA SER A 4 -31.67 -10.66 -33.86
C SER A 4 -30.98 -10.23 -32.56
N ARG A 5 -31.12 -8.94 -32.18
CA ARG A 5 -30.53 -8.36 -30.96
C ARG A 5 -30.88 -9.16 -29.69
N ARG A 6 -32.01 -9.86 -29.67
CA ARG A 6 -32.43 -10.72 -28.56
C ARG A 6 -31.59 -12.01 -28.46
N LEU A 7 -31.18 -12.60 -29.59
CA LEU A 7 -30.27 -13.75 -29.58
C LEU A 7 -28.84 -13.38 -29.15
N ALA A 8 -28.38 -12.19 -29.53
CA ALA A 8 -27.05 -11.70 -29.12
C ALA A 8 -26.95 -11.47 -27.61
N LEU A 9 -28.02 -10.98 -26.97
CA LEU A 9 -28.07 -10.76 -25.52
C LEU A 9 -28.10 -12.06 -24.72
N VAL A 10 -28.83 -13.08 -25.19
CA VAL A 10 -28.90 -14.38 -24.52
C VAL A 10 -27.57 -15.13 -24.62
N ALA A 11 -26.90 -15.08 -25.77
CA ALA A 11 -25.57 -15.68 -25.94
C ALA A 11 -24.51 -15.03 -25.04
N SER A 12 -24.60 -13.70 -24.83
CA SER A 12 -23.67 -12.98 -23.95
C SER A 12 -23.92 -13.26 -22.46
N MET A 13 -25.15 -13.60 -22.06
CA MET A 13 -25.48 -13.93 -20.67
C MET A 13 -25.09 -15.36 -20.31
N LEU A 14 -25.07 -16.28 -21.28
CA LEU A 14 -24.63 -17.67 -21.08
C LEU A 14 -23.10 -17.80 -20.98
N ALA A 15 -22.35 -16.92 -21.64
CA ALA A 15 -20.88 -16.92 -21.57
C ALA A 15 -20.32 -16.48 -20.19
N VAL A 16 -21.07 -15.69 -19.42
CA VAL A 16 -20.67 -15.23 -18.07
C VAL A 16 -20.74 -16.39 -17.05
N LEU A 17 -21.60 -17.38 -17.27
CA LEU A 17 -21.81 -18.52 -16.37
C LEU A 17 -20.77 -19.65 -16.53
N CYS A 18 -19.91 -19.59 -17.56
CA CYS A 18 -18.82 -20.56 -17.78
C CYS A 18 -17.44 -20.03 -17.39
N SER A 19 -17.37 -18.95 -16.62
CA SER A 19 -16.12 -18.50 -16.02
C SER A 19 -15.64 -19.59 -15.05
N PRO A 20 -14.45 -20.21 -15.24
CA PRO A 20 -13.92 -21.11 -14.23
C PRO A 20 -13.74 -20.31 -12.93
N ASN A 21 -14.45 -20.70 -11.89
CA ASN A 21 -14.14 -20.26 -10.54
C ASN A 21 -12.74 -20.79 -10.21
N VAL A 22 -11.72 -19.95 -10.33
CA VAL A 22 -10.38 -20.26 -9.84
C VAL A 22 -10.44 -20.16 -8.31
N SER A 23 -10.88 -21.25 -7.68
CA SER A 23 -10.58 -21.48 -6.28
C SER A 23 -9.09 -21.76 -6.19
N ALA A 24 -8.32 -20.79 -5.69
CA ALA A 24 -6.93 -21.01 -5.34
C ALA A 24 -6.87 -21.86 -4.06
N GLU A 25 -7.24 -23.14 -4.15
CA GLU A 25 -6.77 -24.12 -3.18
C GLU A 25 -5.25 -24.20 -3.34
N ALA A 26 -4.53 -23.83 -2.28
CA ALA A 26 -3.08 -24.01 -2.25
C ALA A 26 -2.79 -25.50 -2.50
N ALA A 27 -2.18 -25.80 -3.63
CA ALA A 27 -1.82 -27.17 -3.97
C ALA A 27 -1.02 -27.78 -2.82
N ALA A 28 -1.44 -28.95 -2.35
CA ALA A 28 -0.77 -29.64 -1.25
C ALA A 28 0.71 -29.87 -1.58
N LEU A 29 1.58 -29.62 -0.60
CA LEU A 29 3.02 -29.84 -0.75
C LEU A 29 3.31 -31.33 -1.01
N THR A 30 4.19 -31.59 -1.98
CA THR A 30 4.73 -32.93 -2.25
C THR A 30 5.74 -33.35 -1.19
N ASP A 31 5.95 -34.66 -1.00
CA ASP A 31 6.94 -35.18 -0.03
C ASP A 31 8.36 -34.65 -0.29
N THR A 32 8.73 -34.48 -1.57
CA THR A 32 10.03 -33.90 -1.94
C THR A 32 10.14 -32.43 -1.50
N GLN A 33 9.08 -31.64 -1.66
CA GLN A 33 9.07 -30.25 -1.18
C GLN A 33 9.13 -30.19 0.35
N ILE A 34 8.41 -31.06 1.04
CA ILE A 34 8.42 -31.16 2.51
C ILE A 34 9.84 -31.45 3.01
N GLU A 35 10.56 -32.37 2.36
CA GLU A 35 11.94 -32.69 2.73
C GLU A 35 12.89 -31.51 2.48
N ILE A 36 12.75 -30.82 1.34
CA ILE A 36 13.53 -29.60 1.07
C ILE A 36 13.29 -28.54 2.16
N ILE A 37 12.04 -28.31 2.55
CA ILE A 37 11.70 -27.35 3.60
C ILE A 37 12.35 -27.78 4.92
N ARG A 38 12.23 -29.06 5.30
CA ARG A 38 12.82 -29.62 6.51
C ARG A 38 14.33 -29.40 6.57
N GLN A 39 15.04 -29.60 5.46
CA GLN A 39 16.49 -29.40 5.42
C GLN A 39 16.91 -27.93 5.52
N ASN A 40 16.08 -27.01 5.01
CA ASN A 40 16.45 -25.59 4.87
C ASN A 40 15.81 -24.64 5.89
N CYS A 41 14.86 -25.10 6.72
CA CYS A 41 14.07 -24.20 7.56
C CYS A 41 14.89 -23.37 8.57
N VAL A 42 15.96 -23.96 9.14
CA VAL A 42 16.86 -23.24 10.07
C VAL A 42 17.60 -22.12 9.33
N THR A 43 18.15 -22.43 8.14
CA THR A 43 18.82 -21.45 7.28
C THR A 43 17.88 -20.32 6.87
N ALA A 44 16.60 -20.65 6.60
CA ALA A 44 15.57 -19.66 6.31
C ALA A 44 15.30 -18.75 7.52
N GLN A 45 15.13 -19.29 8.73
CA GLN A 45 14.99 -18.50 9.97
C GLN A 45 16.19 -17.58 10.19
N SER A 46 17.43 -18.08 10.06
CA SER A 46 18.64 -17.25 10.20
C SER A 46 18.72 -16.14 9.14
N SER A 47 18.23 -16.39 7.93
CA SER A 47 18.19 -15.37 6.87
C SER A 47 17.13 -14.31 7.15
N MET A 48 15.95 -14.72 7.63
CA MET A 48 14.91 -13.78 8.08
C MET A 48 15.39 -12.91 9.23
N GLN A 49 16.09 -13.49 10.21
CA GLN A 49 16.64 -12.74 11.35
C GLN A 49 17.61 -11.64 10.90
N ARG A 50 18.51 -11.96 9.96
CA ARG A 50 19.45 -10.97 9.41
C ARG A 50 18.74 -9.84 8.68
N LEU A 51 17.70 -10.16 7.89
CA LEU A 51 16.89 -9.14 7.22
C LEU A 51 16.19 -8.23 8.23
N GLU A 52 15.57 -8.81 9.27
CA GLU A 52 14.79 -8.03 10.24
C GLU A 52 15.67 -7.05 11.04
N LEU A 53 16.89 -7.44 11.39
CA LEU A 53 17.84 -6.58 12.12
C LEU A 53 18.10 -5.25 11.40
N THR A 54 18.18 -5.27 10.07
CA THR A 54 18.39 -4.05 9.27
C THR A 54 17.07 -3.34 9.00
N GLU A 55 16.03 -4.07 8.60
CA GLU A 55 14.82 -3.45 8.09
C GLU A 55 13.90 -2.88 9.18
N ALA A 56 13.91 -3.44 10.40
CA ALA A 56 13.07 -2.96 11.51
C ALA A 56 13.32 -1.48 11.83
N VAL A 57 14.60 -1.08 11.86
CA VAL A 57 15.00 0.32 12.12
C VAL A 57 14.53 1.24 11.00
N ILE A 58 14.70 0.82 9.74
CA ILE A 58 14.28 1.59 8.56
C ILE A 58 12.76 1.82 8.59
N ARG A 59 11.97 0.78 8.86
CA ARG A 59 10.51 0.87 8.94
C ARG A 59 10.03 1.79 10.06
N ARG A 60 10.64 1.68 11.25
CA ARG A 60 10.36 2.58 12.37
C ARG A 60 10.64 4.03 12.00
N ASN A 61 11.81 4.31 11.45
CA ASN A 61 12.22 5.68 11.07
C ASN A 61 11.28 6.26 10.01
N ARG A 62 10.85 5.45 9.04
CA ARG A 62 9.87 5.84 8.04
C ARG A 62 8.52 6.21 8.66
N GLY A 63 8.02 5.43 9.61
CA GLY A 63 6.78 5.75 10.35
C GLY A 63 6.85 7.08 11.11
N VAL A 64 7.98 7.36 11.75
CA VAL A 64 8.25 8.66 12.42
C VAL A 64 8.30 9.79 11.40
N SER A 65 8.95 9.58 10.25
CA SER A 65 9.02 10.58 9.18
C SER A 65 7.63 10.92 8.64
N TYR A 66 6.78 9.92 8.37
CA TYR A 66 5.41 10.15 7.90
C TYR A 66 4.59 10.96 8.90
N GLU A 67 4.73 10.67 10.20
CA GLU A 67 4.07 11.45 11.25
C GLU A 67 4.52 12.92 11.25
N SER A 68 5.83 13.15 11.17
CA SER A 68 6.38 14.50 11.13
C SER A 68 5.90 15.28 9.91
N THR A 69 5.92 14.65 8.73
CA THR A 69 5.42 15.24 7.48
C THR A 69 3.94 15.60 7.58
N LEU A 70 3.09 14.72 8.12
CA LEU A 70 1.65 15.00 8.30
C LEU A 70 1.39 16.20 9.20
N LYS A 71 2.16 16.38 10.28
CA LYS A 71 2.06 17.57 11.14
C LYS A 71 2.36 18.85 10.36
N LEU A 72 3.37 18.82 9.49
CA LEU A 72 3.72 19.95 8.62
C LEU A 72 2.61 20.22 7.58
N MET A 73 2.06 19.18 6.97
CA MET A 73 0.95 19.31 6.02
C MET A 73 -0.30 19.92 6.67
N ALA A 74 -0.67 19.45 7.87
CA ALA A 74 -1.78 20.01 8.62
C ALA A 74 -1.57 21.49 8.97
N ALA A 75 -0.35 21.84 9.43
CA ALA A 75 0.01 23.23 9.70
C ALA A 75 -0.06 24.11 8.45
N LEU A 76 0.40 23.59 7.30
CA LEU A 76 0.33 24.28 6.02
C LEU A 76 -1.13 24.51 5.58
N ASN A 77 -1.96 23.48 5.64
CA ASN A 77 -3.39 23.59 5.31
C ASN A 77 -4.08 24.64 6.21
N GLY A 78 -3.73 24.70 7.49
CA GLY A 78 -4.21 25.74 8.41
C GLY A 78 -3.80 27.16 7.98
N ARG A 79 -2.56 27.35 7.53
CA ARG A 79 -2.08 28.65 7.03
C ARG A 79 -2.75 29.06 5.73
N ILE A 80 -2.97 28.11 4.81
CA ILE A 80 -3.71 28.34 3.56
C ILE A 80 -5.11 28.86 3.88
N ALA A 81 -5.83 28.18 4.77
CA ALA A 81 -7.17 28.58 5.19
C ALA A 81 -7.18 29.95 5.88
N TYR A 82 -6.22 30.21 6.78
CA TYR A 82 -6.07 31.51 7.46
C TYR A 82 -5.89 32.67 6.47
N ASN A 83 -5.12 32.44 5.40
CA ASN A 83 -4.89 33.43 4.34
C ASN A 83 -6.00 33.46 3.28
N LYS A 84 -7.14 32.79 3.51
CA LYS A 84 -8.30 32.71 2.60
C LYS A 84 -7.96 32.16 1.21
N LEU A 85 -6.88 31.38 1.10
CA LEU A 85 -6.53 30.67 -0.11
C LEU A 85 -7.33 29.36 -0.17
N SER A 86 -7.71 28.95 -1.38
CA SER A 86 -8.42 27.68 -1.60
C SER A 86 -7.47 26.64 -2.17
N ALA A 87 -7.24 25.56 -1.42
CA ALA A 87 -6.44 24.41 -1.87
C ALA A 87 -7.05 23.08 -1.39
N PRO A 88 -8.28 22.74 -1.80
CA PRO A 88 -8.98 21.54 -1.32
C PRO A 88 -8.23 20.23 -1.64
N ALA A 89 -7.46 20.20 -2.73
CA ALA A 89 -6.63 19.05 -3.09
C ALA A 89 -5.57 18.74 -2.04
N LEU A 90 -4.91 19.76 -1.45
CA LEU A 90 -3.91 19.56 -0.41
C LEU A 90 -4.55 18.98 0.86
N THR A 91 -5.71 19.48 1.27
CA THR A 91 -6.45 18.94 2.42
C THR A 91 -6.86 17.48 2.20
N LEU A 92 -7.39 17.16 1.02
CA LEU A 92 -7.78 15.79 0.66
C LEU A 92 -6.58 14.84 0.69
N LEU A 93 -5.48 15.21 0.03
CA LEU A 93 -4.26 14.40 -0.03
C LEU A 93 -3.64 14.19 1.36
N THR A 94 -3.63 15.22 2.23
CA THR A 94 -3.20 15.08 3.63
C THR A 94 -4.02 14.01 4.36
N SER A 95 -5.35 14.02 4.21
CA SER A 95 -6.23 13.03 4.83
C SER A 95 -5.97 11.61 4.29
N GLN A 96 -5.74 11.48 2.97
CA GLN A 96 -5.44 10.18 2.36
C GLN A 96 -4.08 9.64 2.81
N ILE A 97 -3.07 10.51 2.94
CA ILE A 97 -1.75 10.13 3.46
C ILE A 97 -1.86 9.68 4.92
N ASP A 98 -2.67 10.34 5.75
CA ASP A 98 -2.86 9.93 7.16
C ASP A 98 -3.56 8.58 7.28
N GLN A 99 -4.57 8.34 6.44
CA GLN A 99 -5.21 7.01 6.34
C GLN A 99 -4.18 5.96 5.93
N LYS A 100 -3.40 6.19 4.87
CA LYS A 100 -2.39 5.25 4.40
C LYS A 100 -1.24 5.04 5.39
N ARG A 101 -0.86 6.06 6.16
CA ARG A 101 0.06 5.92 7.29
C ARG A 101 -0.50 4.97 8.35
N SER A 102 -1.78 5.08 8.68
CA SER A 102 -2.43 4.20 9.65
C SER A 102 -2.43 2.75 9.15
N GLU A 103 -2.78 2.53 7.88
CA GLU A 103 -2.69 1.20 7.22
C GLU A 103 -1.24 0.66 7.23
N PHE A 104 -0.23 1.50 6.98
CA PHE A 104 1.18 1.13 7.07
C PHE A 104 1.57 0.64 8.47
N ILE A 105 1.13 1.35 9.53
CA ILE A 105 1.40 0.96 10.92
C ILE A 105 0.75 -0.39 11.24
N GLU A 106 -0.51 -0.57 10.85
CA GLU A 106 -1.23 -1.83 11.06
C GLU A 106 -0.56 -3.00 10.31
N ASN A 107 -0.19 -2.79 9.05
CA ASN A 107 0.50 -3.79 8.24
C ASN A 107 1.89 -4.12 8.80
N TYR A 108 2.60 -3.14 9.38
CA TYR A 108 3.87 -3.36 10.04
C TYR A 108 3.72 -4.21 11.30
N ILE A 109 2.72 -3.91 12.14
CA ILE A 109 2.41 -4.71 13.34
C ILE A 109 2.05 -6.14 12.95
N ALA A 110 1.19 -6.32 11.95
CA ALA A 110 0.79 -7.64 11.46
C ALA A 110 1.97 -8.45 10.94
N TYR A 111 2.82 -7.84 10.08
CA TYR A 111 4.05 -8.46 9.59
C TYR A 111 4.98 -8.85 10.75
N ASN A 112 5.25 -7.92 11.68
CA ASN A 112 6.17 -8.18 12.79
C ASN A 112 5.65 -9.29 13.72
N ASN A 113 4.35 -9.34 13.97
CA ASN A 113 3.73 -10.42 14.73
C ASN A 113 3.90 -11.77 14.02
N SER A 114 3.63 -11.84 12.71
CA SER A 114 3.79 -13.07 11.92
C SER A 114 5.26 -13.52 11.83
N TYR A 115 6.20 -12.58 11.63
CA TYR A 115 7.63 -12.84 11.71
C TYR A 115 8.01 -13.48 13.05
N ASN A 116 7.52 -12.93 14.16
CA ASN A 116 7.80 -13.46 15.50
C ASN A 116 7.23 -14.88 15.70
N VAL A 117 6.10 -15.22 15.07
CA VAL A 117 5.56 -16.59 15.07
C VAL A 117 6.51 -17.54 14.34
N VAL A 118 6.98 -17.18 13.14
CA VAL A 118 7.95 -18.01 12.39
C VAL A 118 9.23 -18.22 13.18
N MET A 119 9.76 -17.17 13.82
CA MET A 119 11.00 -17.23 14.58
C MET A 119 10.89 -18.02 15.88
N ARG A 120 9.69 -18.07 16.48
CA ARG A 120 9.44 -18.83 17.73
C ARG A 120 9.01 -20.27 17.49
N LEU A 121 8.77 -20.68 16.24
CA LEU A 121 8.38 -22.04 15.94
C LEU A 121 9.49 -23.02 16.37
N PRO A 122 9.26 -23.87 17.39
CA PRO A 122 10.27 -24.80 17.87
C PRO A 122 10.46 -25.91 16.83
N ASN A 123 11.72 -26.29 16.60
CA ASN A 123 12.09 -27.43 15.76
C ASN A 123 11.33 -27.47 14.41
N CYS A 124 11.50 -26.45 13.58
CA CYS A 124 10.86 -26.34 12.26
C CYS A 124 11.00 -27.60 11.38
N LYS A 125 12.03 -28.42 11.63
CA LYS A 125 12.25 -29.73 10.98
C LYS A 125 11.15 -30.77 11.27
N GLN A 126 10.54 -30.71 12.45
CA GLN A 126 9.47 -31.61 12.87
C GLN A 126 8.10 -31.16 12.34
N GLN A 127 7.96 -29.88 11.98
CA GLN A 127 6.73 -29.29 11.46
C GLN A 127 6.99 -28.47 10.18
N PRO A 128 7.53 -29.09 9.11
CA PRO A 128 7.95 -28.38 7.90
C PRO A 128 6.78 -27.71 7.16
N VAL A 129 5.60 -28.34 7.14
CA VAL A 129 4.40 -27.77 6.52
C VAL A 129 3.95 -26.51 7.29
N THR A 130 3.78 -26.63 8.61
CA THR A 130 3.42 -25.49 9.47
C THR A 130 4.42 -24.33 9.36
N PHE A 131 5.73 -24.65 9.33
CA PHE A 131 6.78 -23.65 9.10
C PHE A 131 6.57 -22.93 7.76
N TYR A 132 6.33 -23.69 6.69
CA TYR A 132 6.12 -23.14 5.36
C TYR A 132 4.88 -22.25 5.27
N ASP A 133 3.80 -22.64 5.94
CA ASP A 133 2.55 -21.86 5.97
C ASP A 133 2.77 -20.50 6.66
N TYR A 134 3.37 -20.50 7.85
CA TYR A 134 3.70 -19.25 8.55
C TYR A 134 4.71 -18.39 7.79
N LEU A 135 5.69 -19.00 7.13
CA LEU A 135 6.65 -18.28 6.29
C LEU A 135 5.93 -17.63 5.08
N THR A 136 5.01 -18.34 4.46
CA THR A 136 4.23 -17.86 3.31
C THR A 136 3.33 -16.70 3.73
N GLN A 137 2.64 -16.83 4.87
CA GLN A 137 1.84 -15.75 5.44
C GLN A 137 2.72 -14.52 5.76
N THR A 138 3.89 -14.72 6.36
CA THR A 138 4.83 -13.62 6.67
C THR A 138 5.27 -12.90 5.39
N ARG A 139 5.54 -13.63 4.31
CA ARG A 139 5.89 -13.05 3.00
C ARG A 139 4.75 -12.21 2.42
N GLN A 140 3.52 -12.71 2.49
CA GLN A 140 2.34 -11.95 2.04
C GLN A 140 2.16 -10.65 2.83
N LEU A 141 2.33 -10.69 4.15
CA LEU A 141 2.26 -9.51 5.00
C LEU A 141 3.39 -8.52 4.72
N ARG A 142 4.61 -9.01 4.41
CA ARG A 142 5.72 -8.15 3.98
C ARG A 142 5.43 -7.46 2.64
N THR A 143 4.83 -8.18 1.69
CA THR A 143 4.38 -7.58 0.41
C THR A 143 3.33 -6.50 0.66
N LYS A 144 2.33 -6.77 1.52
CA LYS A 144 1.30 -5.79 1.86
C LYS A 144 1.89 -4.52 2.49
N LEU A 145 2.87 -4.69 3.39
CA LEU A 145 3.60 -3.58 3.99
C LEU A 145 4.38 -2.76 2.94
N ALA A 146 5.06 -3.43 1.99
CA ALA A 146 5.74 -2.75 0.89
C ALA A 146 4.76 -1.97 0.02
N THR A 147 3.60 -2.54 -0.31
CA THR A 147 2.54 -1.84 -1.05
C THR A 147 2.04 -0.59 -0.32
N SER A 148 1.91 -0.62 1.01
CA SER A 148 1.56 0.59 1.78
C SER A 148 2.60 1.69 1.66
N ILE A 149 3.89 1.34 1.55
CA ILE A 149 4.96 2.33 1.33
C ILE A 149 4.80 2.95 -0.06
N ASP A 150 4.61 2.13 -1.09
CA ASP A 150 4.42 2.62 -2.47
C ASP A 150 3.17 3.49 -2.61
N ASP A 151 2.08 3.14 -1.92
CA ASP A 151 0.85 3.96 -1.85
C ASP A 151 1.12 5.34 -1.26
N ILE A 152 1.84 5.41 -0.13
CA ILE A 152 2.17 6.68 0.52
C ILE A 152 3.09 7.50 -0.38
N ASP A 153 4.12 6.89 -0.98
CA ASP A 153 5.08 7.59 -1.83
C ASP A 153 4.37 8.22 -3.05
N ARG A 154 3.43 7.50 -3.69
CA ARG A 154 2.58 8.08 -4.76
C ARG A 154 1.72 9.26 -4.30
N LEU A 155 1.16 9.19 -3.10
CA LEU A 155 0.37 10.28 -2.53
C LEU A 155 1.23 11.49 -2.18
N LEU A 156 2.47 11.27 -1.72
CA LEU A 156 3.44 12.33 -1.48
C LEU A 156 3.84 13.05 -2.76
N ASP A 157 4.06 12.31 -3.86
CA ASP A 157 4.31 12.90 -5.19
C ASP A 157 3.12 13.75 -5.65
N SER A 158 1.90 13.23 -5.48
CA SER A 158 0.67 13.98 -5.80
C SER A 158 0.51 15.23 -4.94
N TYR A 159 0.88 15.16 -3.65
CA TYR A 159 0.88 16.31 -2.74
C TYR A 159 1.87 17.37 -3.17
N GLN A 160 3.08 16.96 -3.59
CA GLN A 160 4.10 17.87 -4.09
C GLN A 160 3.64 18.58 -5.38
N GLN A 161 2.96 17.87 -6.28
CA GLN A 161 2.36 18.48 -7.48
C GLN A 161 1.30 19.52 -7.13
N ALA A 162 0.35 19.17 -6.26
CA ALA A 162 -0.69 20.10 -5.80
C ALA A 162 -0.10 21.34 -5.09
N LEU A 163 1.01 21.17 -4.38
CA LEU A 163 1.72 22.27 -3.74
C LEU A 163 2.38 23.20 -4.77
N ASN A 164 2.96 22.64 -5.83
CA ASN A 164 3.54 23.41 -6.93
C ASN A 164 2.45 24.20 -7.67
N ASP A 165 1.29 23.61 -7.90
CA ASP A 165 0.15 24.29 -8.53
C ASP A 165 -0.34 25.49 -7.70
N LEU A 166 -0.45 25.31 -6.38
CA LEU A 166 -0.78 26.41 -5.47
C LEU A 166 0.30 27.50 -5.50
N LYS A 167 1.58 27.12 -5.47
CA LYS A 167 2.69 28.09 -5.53
C LYS A 167 2.61 28.92 -6.80
N ASN A 168 2.35 28.28 -7.94
CA ASN A 168 2.23 28.95 -9.24
C ASN A 168 1.04 29.91 -9.26
N SER A 169 -0.12 29.49 -8.76
CA SER A 169 -1.33 30.35 -8.75
C SER A 169 -1.16 31.60 -7.89
N VAL A 170 -0.41 31.52 -6.79
CA VAL A 170 -0.13 32.65 -5.90
C VAL A 170 1.01 33.55 -6.40
N SER A 171 1.91 33.03 -7.25
CA SER A 171 3.08 33.78 -7.74
C SER A 171 2.80 34.57 -9.02
N THR A 172 1.74 34.26 -9.76
CA THR A 172 1.31 35.06 -10.92
C THR A 172 0.71 36.39 -10.44
N PRO A 173 1.20 37.55 -10.93
CA PRO A 173 0.54 38.82 -10.67
C PRO A 173 -0.89 38.75 -11.19
N VAL A 174 -1.85 39.17 -10.37
CA VAL A 174 -3.19 39.49 -10.85
C VAL A 174 -3.00 40.65 -11.83
N GLU A 175 -3.12 40.41 -13.14
CA GLU A 175 -3.42 41.49 -14.07
C GLU A 175 -4.74 42.09 -13.61
N SER A 176 -4.63 43.21 -12.92
CA SER A 176 -5.74 44.09 -12.59
C SER A 176 -6.47 44.38 -13.88
N GLY A 177 -7.67 43.84 -14.04
CA GLY A 177 -8.59 44.23 -15.11
C GLY A 177 -8.66 45.75 -15.16
N SER A 178 -8.18 46.31 -16.27
CA SER A 178 -8.20 47.72 -16.56
C SER A 178 -9.63 48.24 -16.44
N GLY A 179 -9.80 49.35 -15.72
CA GLY A 179 -11.01 50.12 -15.79
C GLY A 179 -11.35 50.44 -17.25
N SER A 180 -12.60 50.19 -17.63
CA SER A 180 -13.20 50.77 -18.82
C SER A 180 -14.28 51.75 -18.36
N THR A 181 -13.83 52.97 -18.04
CA THR A 181 -14.61 54.18 -18.23
C THR A 181 -14.58 54.50 -19.73
N ALA A 182 -15.72 54.42 -20.41
CA ALA A 182 -16.01 55.09 -21.69
C ALA A 182 -17.51 54.91 -21.95
N GLN A 183 -18.32 55.94 -21.64
CA GLN A 183 -18.93 56.92 -22.57
C GLN A 183 -20.44 56.70 -22.64
#